data_AF-A0A1B6HBR2-F1
#
_entry.id   AF-A0A1B6HBR2-F1
#
_cell.length_a   1.000
_cell.length_b   1.000
_cell.length_c   1.000
_cell.angle_alpha   90.00
_cell.angle_beta   90.00
_cell.angle_gamma   90.00
#
_symmetry.space_group_name_H-M   'P 1'
#
loop_
_entity.id
_entity.type
_entity.pdbx_description
1 polymer ?
#
loop_
_entity_poly.entity_id
_entity_poly.type
_entity_poly.pdbx_seq_one_letter_code
_entity_poly.pdbx_strand_id
1 'polypeptide(L)'
;YNTSRIVNYTYHDQGKGHAVELDDSGYVFHVYGLNIPGMSCYYRCADTIKDGWDYGWDFGGIEVPIDTQNDPDVLRAVAECKRKLRDVGLSEEFVDVTTCTKC
;
A
#
# COMPACT_ATOMS: atom_id res chain seq x y z
N TYR A 1 6.69 27.78 4.64
CA TYR A 1 6.07 27.72 3.30
C TYR A 1 5.86 26.26 2.98
N ASN A 2 4.61 25.79 3.01
CA ASN A 2 4.29 24.41 2.70
C ASN A 2 3.97 24.34 1.20
N THR A 3 4.97 24.10 0.37
CA THR A 3 4.79 23.90 -1.07
C THR A 3 4.27 22.47 -1.27
N SER A 4 2.97 22.31 -1.43
CA SER A 4 2.42 21.08 -1.96
C SER A 4 2.87 20.93 -3.41
N ARG A 5 3.55 19.82 -3.72
CA ARG A 5 3.91 19.44 -5.08
C ARG A 5 2.91 18.40 -5.54
N ILE A 6 2.27 18.64 -6.69
CA ILE A 6 1.51 17.61 -7.39
C ILE A 6 2.54 16.72 -8.09
N VAL A 7 2.43 15.40 -7.86
CA VAL A 7 3.23 14.38 -8.53
C VAL A 7 2.25 13.49 -9.28
N ASN A 8 2.39 13.37 -10.60
CA ASN A 8 1.60 12.38 -11.34
C ASN A 8 2.30 11.04 -11.29
N TYR A 9 1.50 9.99 -11.26
CA TYR A 9 1.95 8.61 -11.25
C TYR A 9 1.35 7.87 -12.45
N THR A 10 2.16 7.05 -13.10
CA THR A 10 1.72 6.11 -14.14
C THR A 10 1.90 4.69 -13.62
N TYR A 11 0.87 3.85 -13.78
CA TYR A 11 0.88 2.46 -13.33
C TYR A 11 0.96 1.51 -14.53
N HIS A 12 1.85 0.52 -14.41
CA HIS A 12 2.03 -0.55 -15.39
C HIS A 12 1.83 -1.90 -14.71
N ASP A 13 0.76 -2.60 -15.09
CA ASP A 13 0.50 -3.96 -14.62
C ASP A 13 1.59 -4.92 -15.15
N GLN A 14 2.16 -5.71 -14.23
CA GLN A 14 3.14 -6.77 -14.51
C GLN A 14 2.52 -8.16 -14.33
N GLY A 15 1.23 -8.22 -13.97
CA GLY A 15 0.47 -9.43 -13.71
C GLY A 15 0.68 -9.99 -12.31
N LYS A 16 -0.15 -10.96 -11.92
CA LYS A 16 -0.08 -11.68 -10.64
C LYS A 16 -0.11 -10.78 -9.40
N GLY A 17 -0.79 -9.64 -9.49
CA GLY A 17 -0.88 -8.67 -8.41
C GLY A 17 0.35 -7.77 -8.27
N HIS A 18 1.27 -7.75 -9.25
CA HIS A 18 2.40 -6.82 -9.27
C HIS A 18 2.13 -5.70 -10.27
N ALA A 19 2.31 -4.45 -9.85
CA ALA A 19 2.34 -3.29 -10.72
C ALA A 19 3.63 -2.48 -10.48
N VAL A 20 4.08 -1.77 -11.50
CA VAL A 20 5.13 -0.77 -11.40
C VAL A 20 4.49 0.62 -11.45
N GLU A 21 4.75 1.42 -10.44
CA GLU A 21 4.36 2.83 -10.34
C GLU A 21 5.58 3.69 -10.71
N LEU A 22 5.41 4.60 -11.66
CA LEU A 22 6.42 5.56 -12.10
C LEU A 22 5.95 6.96 -11.77
N ASP A 23 6.78 7.77 -11.11
CA ASP A 23 6.50 9.19 -10.94
C ASP A 23 7.04 10.03 -12.12
N ASP A 24 6.58 11.27 -12.26
CA ASP A 24 7.07 12.21 -13.30
C ASP A 24 8.58 12.51 -13.22
N SER A 25 9.20 12.22 -12.07
CA SER A 25 10.63 12.38 -11.85
C SER A 25 11.42 11.14 -12.30
N GLY A 26 10.75 10.07 -12.73
CA GLY A 26 11.33 8.80 -13.14
C GLY A 26 11.78 7.89 -11.99
N TYR A 27 11.25 8.08 -10.78
CA TYR A 27 11.37 7.11 -9.70
C TYR A 27 10.46 5.91 -9.96
N VAL A 28 10.95 4.73 -9.60
CA VAL A 28 10.27 3.46 -9.81
C VAL A 28 9.85 2.90 -8.45
N PHE A 29 8.58 2.54 -8.34
CA PHE A 29 8.03 1.86 -7.17
C PHE A 29 7.36 0.57 -7.60
N HIS A 30 7.55 -0.48 -6.82
CA HIS A 30 6.91 -1.77 -7.04
C HIS A 30 5.75 -1.93 -6.08
N VAL A 31 4.53 -2.04 -6.61
CA VAL A 31 3.31 -2.27 -5.83
C VAL A 31 2.91 -3.72 -5.96
N TYR A 32 2.65 -4.38 -4.83
CA TYR A 32 2.28 -5.78 -4.75
C TYR A 32 0.97 -5.93 -3.99
N GLY A 33 -0.05 -6.44 -4.67
CA GLY A 33 -1.32 -6.89 -4.10
C GLY A 33 -1.19 -8.28 -3.49
N LEU A 34 -1.57 -8.40 -2.23
CA LEU A 34 -1.67 -9.65 -1.51
C LEU A 34 -3.10 -10.17 -1.66
N ASN A 35 -3.23 -11.38 -2.20
CA ASN A 35 -4.53 -12.01 -2.42
C ASN A 35 -5.15 -12.45 -1.07
N ILE A 36 -5.99 -11.59 -0.50
CA ILE A 36 -6.76 -11.85 0.72
C ILE A 36 -8.24 -11.58 0.41
N PRO A 37 -9.13 -12.58 0.52
CA PRO A 37 -10.54 -12.42 0.18
C PRO A 37 -11.23 -11.30 0.97
N GLY A 38 -12.07 -10.51 0.28
CA GLY A 38 -12.94 -9.52 0.92
C GLY A 38 -12.29 -8.18 1.27
N MET A 39 -11.03 -7.96 0.89
CA MET A 39 -10.30 -6.71 1.15
C MET A 39 -9.25 -6.42 0.07
N SER A 40 -8.72 -5.19 0.06
CA SER A 40 -7.47 -4.87 -0.59
C SER A 40 -6.35 -4.90 0.43
N CYS A 41 -5.31 -5.70 0.19
CA CYS A 41 -4.10 -5.75 1.00
C CYS A 41 -2.91 -5.57 0.06
N TYR A 42 -2.06 -4.59 0.30
CA TYR A 42 -0.95 -4.29 -0.61
C TYR A 42 0.25 -3.70 0.11
N TYR A 43 1.40 -3.77 -0.55
CA TYR A 43 2.59 -3.03 -0.16
C TYR A 43 3.27 -2.40 -1.36
N ARG A 44 3.96 -1.29 -1.12
CA ARG A 44 4.83 -0.64 -2.09
C ARG A 44 6.27 -0.72 -1.59
N CYS A 45 7.16 -1.19 -2.45
CA CYS A 45 8.61 -1.10 -2.28
C CYS A 45 9.16 0.00 -3.17
N ALA A 46 9.98 0.87 -2.60
CA ALA A 46 10.70 1.88 -3.35
C ALA A 46 11.97 1.25 -3.97
N ASP A 47 12.09 1.29 -5.29
CA ASP A 47 13.34 0.93 -5.99
C ASP A 47 14.08 2.24 -6.30
N THR A 48 14.59 2.87 -5.24
CA THR A 48 14.91 4.30 -5.21
C THR A 48 16.40 4.57 -5.01
N ILE A 49 17.23 4.05 -5.91
CA ILE A 49 18.53 4.68 -6.16
C ILE A 49 18.46 5.42 -7.50
N LYS A 50 18.04 6.68 -7.43
CA LYS A 50 18.28 7.65 -8.49
C LYS A 50 19.21 8.73 -7.96
N ASP A 51 20.34 8.93 -8.64
CA ASP A 51 21.34 9.96 -8.30
C ASP A 51 21.90 9.89 -6.87
N GLY A 52 21.87 8.71 -6.23
CA GLY A 52 22.42 8.49 -4.89
C GLY A 52 21.57 9.04 -3.74
N TRP A 53 20.34 9.49 -4.02
CA TRP A 53 19.37 9.91 -3.01
C TRP A 53 18.25 8.88 -2.92
N ASP A 54 18.00 8.41 -1.70
CA ASP A 54 16.84 7.59 -1.40
C ASP A 54 15.60 8.50 -1.38
N TYR A 55 14.74 8.36 -2.39
CA TYR A 55 13.56 9.20 -2.55
C TYR A 55 12.31 8.34 -2.61
N GLY A 56 11.73 8.09 -1.44
CA GLY A 56 10.55 7.26 -1.30
C GLY A 56 10.49 6.68 0.10
N TRP A 57 9.40 5.99 0.39
CA TRP A 57 9.31 5.12 1.55
C TRP A 57 8.50 3.89 1.17
N ASP A 58 8.95 2.78 1.71
CA ASP A 58 8.18 1.55 1.74
C ASP A 58 6.95 1.75 2.61
N PHE A 59 5.81 1.26 2.17
CA PHE A 59 4.60 1.29 2.99
C PHE A 59 3.65 0.15 2.65
N GLY A 60 2.77 -0.17 3.58
CA GLY A 60 1.69 -1.14 3.39
C GLY A 60 0.33 -0.48 3.58
N GLY A 61 -0.68 -1.01 2.88
CA GLY A 61 -2.05 -0.54 2.94
C GLY A 61 -3.04 -1.68 3.10
N ILE A 62 -4.11 -1.41 3.85
CA ILE A 62 -5.25 -2.30 4.02
C ILE A 62 -6.51 -1.48 3.77
N GLU A 63 -7.33 -1.91 2.83
CA GLU A 63 -8.62 -1.28 2.53
C GLU A 63 -9.73 -2.31 2.66
N VAL A 64 -10.73 -1.98 3.45
CA VAL A 64 -11.89 -2.85 3.72
C VAL A 64 -13.18 -2.13 3.31
N PRO A 65 -14.19 -2.84 2.78
CA PRO A 65 -15.48 -2.24 2.52
C PRO A 65 -16.13 -1.72 3.82
N ILE A 66 -16.68 -0.51 3.75
CA ILE A 66 -17.27 0.19 4.91
C ILE A 66 -18.37 -0.63 5.58
N ASP A 67 -19.23 -1.26 4.77
CA ASP A 67 -20.38 -2.03 5.26
C ASP A 67 -20.00 -3.30 6.03
N THR A 68 -18.80 -3.84 5.78
CA THR A 68 -18.35 -5.12 6.35
C THR A 68 -17.12 -4.97 7.26
N GLN A 69 -16.64 -3.75 7.51
CA GLN A 69 -15.38 -3.50 8.24
C GLN A 69 -15.35 -4.09 9.67
N ASN A 70 -16.54 -4.31 10.27
CA ASN A 70 -16.70 -4.87 11.61
C ASN A 70 -17.05 -6.37 11.59
N ASP A 71 -17.20 -6.98 10.41
CA ASP A 71 -17.53 -8.40 10.31
C ASP A 71 -16.36 -9.22 10.85
N PRO A 72 -16.62 -10.27 11.66
CA PRO A 72 -15.54 -11.10 12.22
C PRO A 72 -14.61 -11.68 11.17
N ASP A 73 -15.12 -11.93 9.96
CA ASP A 73 -14.36 -12.50 8.85
C ASP A 73 -13.40 -11.47 8.24
N VAL A 74 -13.83 -10.22 8.13
CA VAL A 74 -12.99 -9.09 7.69
C VAL A 74 -11.91 -8.79 8.74
N LEU A 75 -12.24 -8.81 10.04
CA LEU A 75 -11.25 -8.63 11.10
C LEU A 75 -10.15 -9.71 11.08
N ARG A 76 -10.51 -10.97 10.75
CA ARG A 76 -9.52 -12.04 10.54
C ARG A 76 -8.66 -11.80 9.30
N ALA A 77 -9.26 -11.33 8.20
CA ALA A 77 -8.52 -10.96 6.99
C ALA A 77 -7.55 -9.79 7.26
N VAL A 78 -7.95 -8.79 8.05
CA VAL A 78 -7.06 -7.68 8.49
C VAL A 78 -5.89 -8.20 9.29
N ALA A 79 -6.12 -9.11 10.24
CA ALA A 79 -5.04 -9.72 11.01
C ALA A 79 -4.07 -10.52 10.12
N GLU A 80 -4.59 -11.25 9.13
CA GLU A 80 -3.78 -11.96 8.13
C GLU A 80 -2.96 -11.00 7.26
N CYS A 81 -3.57 -9.92 6.80
CA CYS A 81 -2.88 -8.89 6.02
C CYS A 81 -1.73 -8.26 6.83
N LYS A 82 -2.00 -7.80 8.05
CA LYS A 82 -0.97 -7.26 8.96
C LYS A 82 0.17 -8.28 9.18
N ARG A 83 -0.13 -9.58 9.24
CA ARG A 83 0.90 -10.63 9.34
C ARG A 83 1.74 -10.73 8.06
N LYS A 84 1.13 -10.81 6.88
CA LYS A 84 1.86 -10.91 5.60
C LYS A 84 2.70 -9.66 5.30
N LEU A 85 2.22 -8.48 5.67
CA LEU A 85 2.99 -7.24 5.53
C LEU A 85 4.26 -7.26 6.39
N ARG A 86 4.19 -7.80 7.61
CA ARG A 86 5.39 -8.03 8.43
C ARG A 86 6.34 -9.05 7.81
N ASP A 87 5.82 -10.11 7.21
CA ASP A 87 6.65 -11.14 6.55
C ASP A 87 7.48 -10.56 5.39
N VAL A 88 7.03 -9.47 4.75
CA VAL A 88 7.75 -8.77 3.68
C VAL A 88 8.60 -7.58 4.17
N GLY A 89 8.78 -7.43 5.50
CA GLY A 89 9.69 -6.44 6.09
C GLY A 89 9.04 -5.14 6.56
N LEU A 90 7.73 -4.97 6.39
CA LEU A 90 7.01 -3.82 6.95
C LEU A 90 6.67 -4.09 8.42
N SER A 91 7.65 -3.83 9.30
CA SER A 91 7.57 -4.16 10.73
C SER A 91 6.95 -3.08 11.61
N GLU A 92 6.68 -1.89 11.06
CA GLU A 92 6.05 -0.79 11.80
C GLU A 92 4.61 -1.13 12.21
N GLU A 93 4.13 -0.50 13.28
CA GLU A 93 2.75 -0.70 13.74
C GLU A 93 1.78 -0.06 12.74
N PHE A 94 0.95 -0.89 12.09
CA PHE A 94 -0.10 -0.43 11.20
C PHE A 94 -1.19 0.28 11.99
N VAL A 95 -1.20 1.61 11.88
CA VAL A 95 -2.26 2.47 12.43
C VAL A 95 -3.50 2.36 11.56
N ASP A 96 -4.65 2.12 12.17
CA ASP A 96 -5.94 2.18 11.48
C ASP A 96 -6.28 3.67 11.25
N VAL A 97 -5.93 4.19 10.08
CA VAL A 97 -5.87 5.63 9.81
C VAL A 97 -7.26 6.28 9.76
N THR A 98 -8.29 5.56 9.31
CA THR A 98 -9.69 6.02 9.29
C THR A 98 -10.63 4.81 9.12
N THR A 99 -11.40 4.47 10.15
CA THR A 99 -12.63 3.67 9.93
C THR A 99 -13.63 4.60 9.27
N CYS A 100 -13.95 4.37 8.00
CA CYS A 100 -14.99 5.16 7.37
C CYS A 100 -16.30 4.92 8.15
N THR A 101 -16.91 5.96 8.71
CA THR A 101 -18.31 5.89 9.11
C THR A 101 -19.15 6.10 7.86
N LYS A 102 -20.31 5.44 7.76
CA LYS A 102 -21.29 5.78 6.70
C LYS A 102 -21.49 7.30 6.71
N CYS A 103 -21.37 7.93 5.54
CA CYS A 103 -21.70 9.34 5.35
C CYS A 103 -23.19 9.58 5.62
#